data_AF-A0A6M1ZLV1-F1
#
_entry.id   AF-A0A6M1ZLV1-F1
#
_cell.length_a   1.000
_cell.length_b   1.000
_cell.length_c   1.000
_cell.angle_alpha   90.00
_cell.angle_beta   90.00
_cell.angle_gamma   90.00
#
_symmetry.space_group_name_H-M   'P 1'
#
loop_
_entity.id
_entity.type
_entity.pdbx_description
1 polymer ?
#
loop_
_entity_poly.entity_id
_entity_poly.type
_entity_poly.pdbx_seq_one_letter_code
_entity_poly.pdbx_strand_id
1 'polypeptide(L)'
;ISPCGHMEGRILRYSERSGKCRLRNVTVRNLGIDREAENIYWKNQISRHEALKIVLLGNGEFDAEETTFVGDQTIVVPYGERWTVRGGEITKESIDGPTWQWRYRWDGEQVRLALASHMPSLQGR
;
A
#
# COMPACT_ATOMS: atom_id res chain seq x y z
N ILE A 1 -5.46 -10.96 14.72
CA ILE A 1 -5.45 -10.06 13.55
C ILE A 1 -4.88 -10.88 12.40
N SER A 2 -5.74 -11.40 11.53
CA SER A 2 -5.29 -12.29 10.44
C SER A 2 -4.69 -11.44 9.32
N PRO A 3 -3.41 -11.63 8.92
CA PRO A 3 -2.69 -10.57 8.22
C PRO A 3 -3.23 -10.25 6.82
N CYS A 4 -3.81 -11.20 6.09
CA CYS A 4 -4.23 -10.97 4.71
C CYS A 4 -5.44 -11.82 4.27
N GLY A 5 -6.16 -12.44 5.21
CA GLY A 5 -7.23 -13.37 4.88
C GLY A 5 -7.95 -13.94 6.10
N HIS A 6 -9.05 -14.65 5.88
CA HIS A 6 -9.79 -15.38 6.91
C HIS A 6 -9.99 -16.84 6.48
N MET A 7 -10.09 -17.74 7.45
CA MET A 7 -10.49 -19.11 7.18
C MET A 7 -12.00 -19.15 7.03
N GLU A 8 -12.49 -19.57 5.86
CA GLU A 8 -13.89 -19.93 5.66
C GLU A 8 -13.98 -21.47 5.58
N GLY A 9 -14.37 -22.10 6.69
CA GLY A 9 -14.27 -23.55 6.84
C GLY A 9 -12.81 -24.03 6.83
N ARG A 10 -12.45 -24.89 5.86
CA ARG A 10 -11.07 -25.38 5.63
C ARG A 10 -10.35 -24.63 4.49
N ILE A 11 -10.94 -23.56 3.96
CA ILE A 11 -10.40 -22.81 2.84
C ILE A 11 -9.88 -21.47 3.36
N LEU A 12 -8.60 -21.18 3.10
CA LEU A 12 -8.01 -19.87 3.38
C LEU A 12 -8.46 -18.88 2.29
N ARG A 13 -9.24 -17.87 2.67
CA ARG A 13 -9.66 -16.78 1.79
C ARG A 13 -8.84 -15.54 2.01
N TYR A 14 -8.15 -15.09 0.98
CA TYR A 14 -7.41 -13.84 1.01
C TYR A 14 -8.33 -12.63 0.74
N SER A 15 -7.97 -11.46 1.27
CA SER A 15 -8.77 -10.25 1.09
C SER A 15 -8.63 -9.68 -0.32
N GLU A 16 -9.76 -9.56 -1.03
CA GLU A 16 -9.88 -8.84 -2.30
C GLU A 16 -10.06 -7.33 -2.11
N ARG A 17 -9.89 -6.79 -0.88
CA ARG A 17 -10.08 -5.37 -0.54
C ARG A 17 -8.82 -4.72 0.02
N SER A 18 -7.67 -5.20 -0.41
CA SER A 18 -6.36 -4.75 0.08
C SER A 18 -5.98 -3.41 -0.55
N GLY A 19 -5.59 -2.44 0.27
CA GLY A 19 -5.00 -1.18 -0.21
C GLY A 19 -3.64 -1.39 -0.88
N LYS A 20 -3.22 -0.43 -1.70
CA LYS A 20 -1.95 -0.48 -2.45
C LYS A 20 -1.10 0.73 -2.14
N CYS A 21 0.19 0.55 -1.90
CA CYS A 21 1.16 1.64 -1.93
C CYS A 21 2.26 1.29 -2.91
N ARG A 22 2.50 2.15 -3.90
CA ARG A 22 3.60 2.03 -4.86
C ARG A 22 4.44 3.30 -4.82
N LEU A 23 5.73 3.16 -4.56
CA LEU A 23 6.71 4.24 -4.59
C LEU A 23 7.78 3.88 -5.63
N ARG A 24 7.97 4.71 -6.65
CA ARG A 24 9.02 4.53 -7.68
C ARG A 24 9.84 5.80 -7.84
N ASN A 25 11.15 5.69 -7.70
CA ASN A 25 12.05 6.84 -7.74
C ASN A 25 11.57 8.01 -6.86
N VAL A 26 11.16 7.68 -5.63
CA VAL A 26 10.72 8.66 -4.64
C VAL A 26 11.89 9.01 -3.73
N THR A 27 12.12 10.31 -3.54
CA THR A 27 13.08 10.82 -2.57
C THR A 27 12.35 11.36 -1.35
N VAL A 28 12.80 11.03 -0.14
CA VAL A 28 12.30 11.63 1.10
C VAL A 28 13.43 12.41 1.75
N ARG A 29 13.26 13.72 1.92
CA ARG A 29 14.22 14.62 2.55
C ARG A 29 13.64 15.10 3.88
N ASN A 30 14.04 14.46 4.98
CA ASN A 30 13.55 14.80 6.31
C ASN A 30 14.66 14.63 7.36
N LEU A 31 14.42 15.09 8.58
CA LEU A 31 15.35 14.99 9.72
C LEU A 31 15.48 13.55 10.24
N GLY A 32 14.61 12.64 9.81
CA GLY A 32 14.77 11.20 10.00
C GLY A 32 14.56 10.73 11.44
N ILE A 33 15.31 9.68 11.79
CA ILE A 33 15.24 9.00 13.09
C ILE A 33 16.08 9.77 14.11
N ASP A 34 15.53 9.96 15.31
CA ASP A 34 16.30 10.38 16.46
C ASP A 34 17.16 9.20 16.92
N ARG A 35 18.47 9.27 16.69
CA ARG A 35 19.42 8.19 16.99
C ARG A 35 19.90 8.21 18.44
N GLU A 36 19.65 9.29 19.17
CA GLU A 36 20.05 9.44 20.58
C GLU A 36 18.98 8.87 21.52
N ALA A 37 17.73 8.77 21.05
CA ALA A 37 16.65 8.11 21.75
C ALA A 37 16.82 6.58 21.87
N GLU A 38 16.15 6.00 22.88
CA GLU A 38 16.07 4.56 23.08
C GLU A 38 15.15 3.91 22.02
N ASN A 39 15.76 3.45 20.92
CA ASN A 39 15.04 2.83 19.80
C ASN A 39 15.03 1.30 19.89
N ILE A 40 13.85 0.69 19.71
CA ILE A 40 13.69 -0.76 19.58
C ILE A 40 13.31 -1.08 18.12
N TYR A 41 14.33 -1.19 17.27
CA TYR A 41 14.16 -1.36 15.81
C TYR A 41 13.33 -2.58 15.42
N TRP A 42 13.54 -3.72 16.08
CA TRP A 42 12.83 -4.96 15.75
C TRP A 42 11.34 -4.93 16.12
N LYS A 43 10.93 -4.05 17.04
CA LYS A 43 9.52 -3.78 17.37
C LYS A 43 8.92 -2.62 16.56
N ASN A 44 9.71 -1.99 15.69
CA ASN A 44 9.37 -0.72 15.05
C ASN A 44 8.95 0.38 16.05
N GLN A 45 9.50 0.35 17.27
CA GLN A 45 9.36 1.42 18.26
C GLN A 45 10.56 2.35 18.11
N ILE A 46 10.46 3.28 17.15
CA ILE A 46 11.56 4.14 16.71
C ILE A 46 11.11 5.60 16.87
N SER A 47 11.89 6.40 17.60
CA SER A 47 11.72 7.85 17.71
C SER A 47 12.15 8.54 16.42
N ARG A 48 11.39 9.55 15.99
CA ARG A 48 11.63 10.25 14.72
C ARG A 48 11.47 11.74 14.93
N HIS A 49 12.38 12.52 14.37
CA HIS A 49 12.22 13.96 14.26
C HIS A 49 11.18 14.29 13.18
N GLU A 50 11.19 13.55 12.07
CA GLU A 50 10.24 13.71 10.96
C GLU A 50 10.02 12.38 10.24
N ALA A 51 8.85 12.20 9.61
CA ALA A 51 8.54 11.02 8.82
C ALA A 51 7.66 11.34 7.60
N LEU A 52 7.76 10.51 6.56
CA LEU A 52 6.69 10.38 5.57
C LEU A 52 5.79 9.22 5.99
N LYS A 53 4.57 9.51 6.42
CA LYS A 53 3.57 8.53 6.84
C LYS A 53 2.46 8.45 5.81
N ILE A 54 2.35 7.32 5.12
CA ILE A 54 1.27 7.03 4.19
C ILE A 54 0.31 6.04 4.86
N VAL A 55 -0.93 6.46 5.10
CA VAL A 55 -1.98 5.67 5.73
C VAL A 55 -3.05 5.36 4.70
N LEU A 56 -3.29 4.08 4.43
CA LEU A 56 -4.33 3.63 3.52
C LEU A 56 -5.54 3.15 4.32
N LEU A 57 -6.71 3.74 4.09
CA LEU A 57 -7.95 3.29 4.70
C LEU A 57 -8.61 2.23 3.80
N GLY A 58 -8.71 0.99 4.28
CA GLY A 58 -9.32 -0.12 3.53
C GLY A 58 -8.65 -0.40 2.19
N ASN A 59 -9.37 -0.23 1.08
CA ASN A 59 -8.86 -0.45 -0.28
C ASN A 59 -8.23 0.80 -0.91
N GLY A 60 -7.96 1.86 -0.15
CA GLY A 60 -7.29 3.06 -0.65
C GLY A 60 -5.95 2.74 -1.31
N GLU A 61 -5.62 3.47 -2.38
CA GLU A 61 -4.41 3.28 -3.15
C GLU A 61 -3.56 4.55 -3.25
N PHE A 62 -2.26 4.41 -3.03
CA PHE A 62 -1.28 5.48 -3.20
C PHE A 62 -0.21 5.06 -4.22
N ASP A 63 0.04 5.93 -5.19
CA ASP A 63 1.01 5.70 -6.26
C ASP A 63 1.87 6.95 -6.44
N ALA A 64 3.11 6.93 -5.96
CA ALA A 64 4.04 8.03 -6.14
C ALA A 64 5.19 7.62 -7.07
N GLU A 65 5.50 8.49 -8.02
CA GLU A 65 6.54 8.29 -9.02
C GLU A 65 7.29 9.61 -9.27
N GLU A 66 8.63 9.57 -9.37
CA GLU A 66 9.45 10.74 -9.70
C GLU A 66 9.16 11.97 -8.82
N THR A 67 9.06 11.76 -7.49
CA THR A 67 8.59 12.79 -6.55
C THR A 67 9.52 12.90 -5.34
N THR A 68 9.72 14.12 -4.85
CA THR A 68 10.42 14.39 -3.59
C THR A 68 9.45 14.87 -2.51
N PHE A 69 9.40 14.16 -1.38
CA PHE A 69 8.70 14.60 -0.17
C PHE A 69 9.70 15.27 0.79
N VAL A 70 9.32 16.40 1.39
CA VAL A 70 10.18 17.19 2.26
C VAL A 70 9.50 17.42 3.61
N GLY A 71 10.26 17.24 4.69
CA GLY A 71 9.81 17.46 6.06
C GLY A 71 8.95 16.33 6.64
N ASP A 72 8.24 16.65 7.72
CA ASP A 72 7.25 15.76 8.34
C ASP A 72 5.91 15.80 7.58
N GLN A 73 5.50 14.68 7.00
CA GLN A 73 4.29 14.60 6.19
C GLN A 73 3.47 13.37 6.53
N THR A 74 2.16 13.57 6.70
CA THR A 74 1.19 12.49 6.82
C THR A 74 0.16 12.58 5.68
N ILE A 75 0.08 11.52 4.88
CA ILE A 75 -0.87 11.37 3.78
C ILE A 75 -1.85 10.26 4.18
N VAL A 76 -3.14 10.59 4.23
CA VAL A 76 -4.21 9.62 4.52
C VAL A 76 -5.04 9.44 3.26
N VAL A 77 -4.95 8.28 2.63
CA VAL A 77 -5.75 7.93 1.45
C VAL A 77 -7.06 7.29 1.91
N PRO A 78 -8.22 7.88 1.58
CA PRO A 78 -9.52 7.35 1.95
C PRO A 78 -9.83 5.96 1.36
N TYR A 79 -10.83 5.31 1.95
CA TYR A 79 -11.44 4.12 1.35
C TYR A 79 -12.03 4.46 -0.02
N GLY A 80 -11.82 3.59 -1.01
CA GLY A 80 -12.39 3.77 -2.35
C GLY A 80 -11.74 4.89 -3.16
N GLU A 81 -10.55 5.36 -2.76
CA GLU A 81 -9.81 6.38 -3.52
C GLU A 81 -8.43 5.89 -3.93
N ARG A 82 -7.99 6.37 -5.09
CA ARG A 82 -6.61 6.24 -5.55
C ARG A 82 -5.99 7.61 -5.77
N TRP A 83 -4.86 7.83 -5.10
CA TRP A 83 -4.08 9.06 -5.22
C TRP A 83 -2.79 8.75 -5.98
N THR A 84 -2.54 9.50 -7.04
CA THR A 84 -1.31 9.42 -7.83
C THR A 84 -0.52 10.70 -7.66
N VAL A 85 0.76 10.60 -7.30
CA VAL A 85 1.68 11.73 -7.16
C VAL A 85 2.81 11.62 -8.17
N ARG A 86 2.95 12.61 -9.05
CA ARG A 86 3.99 12.63 -10.10
C ARG A 86 4.53 14.03 -10.29
N GLY A 87 5.85 14.19 -10.18
CA GLY A 87 6.49 15.51 -10.34
C GLY A 87 5.95 16.57 -9.37
N GLY A 88 5.40 16.17 -8.22
CA GLY A 88 4.76 17.06 -7.24
C GLY A 88 3.26 17.33 -7.47
N GLU A 89 2.69 16.91 -8.60
CA GLU A 89 1.25 17.01 -8.84
C GLU A 89 0.51 15.81 -8.22
N ILE A 90 -0.68 16.06 -7.66
CA ILE A 90 -1.52 15.04 -7.05
C ILE A 90 -2.83 14.92 -7.84
N THR A 91 -3.06 13.72 -8.40
CA THR A 91 -4.33 13.33 -9.01
C THR A 91 -5.08 12.38 -8.09
N LYS A 92 -6.38 12.60 -7.93
CA LYS A 92 -7.26 11.77 -7.09
C LYS A 92 -8.39 11.22 -7.94
N GLU A 93 -8.62 9.92 -7.86
CA GLU A 93 -9.72 9.24 -8.54
C GLU A 93 -10.45 8.30 -7.57
N SER A 94 -11.77 8.14 -7.77
CA SER A 94 -12.55 7.14 -7.05
C SER A 94 -12.38 5.77 -7.70
N ILE A 95 -12.32 4.73 -6.89
CA ILE A 95 -12.19 3.33 -7.32
C ILE A 95 -13.28 2.48 -6.66
N ASP A 96 -13.93 1.64 -7.46
CA ASP A 96 -15.00 0.75 -6.97
C ASP A 96 -14.45 -0.43 -6.14
N GLY A 97 -13.19 -0.77 -6.34
CA GLY A 97 -12.47 -1.86 -5.66
C GLY A 97 -10.96 -1.73 -5.90
N PRO A 98 -10.12 -2.55 -5.24
CA PRO A 98 -8.69 -2.56 -5.55
C PRO A 98 -8.44 -2.78 -7.04
N THR A 99 -7.57 -1.96 -7.60
CA THR A 99 -7.10 -2.10 -9.00
C THR A 99 -6.09 -3.25 -9.15
N TRP A 100 -5.77 -3.92 -8.04
CA TRP A 100 -4.78 -4.97 -7.94
C TRP A 100 -5.29 -6.09 -7.05
N GLN A 101 -4.83 -7.31 -7.33
CA GLN A 101 -5.02 -8.45 -6.44
C GLN A 101 -3.89 -9.44 -6.60
N TRP A 102 -3.59 -10.18 -5.53
CA TRP A 102 -2.74 -11.36 -5.61
C TRP A 102 -3.56 -12.55 -6.10
N ARG A 103 -3.12 -13.19 -7.19
CA ARG A 103 -3.56 -14.53 -7.55
C ARG A 103 -2.63 -15.54 -6.90
N TYR A 104 -3.17 -16.32 -5.98
CA TYR A 104 -2.48 -17.41 -5.32
C TYR A 104 -2.75 -18.71 -6.09
N ARG A 105 -1.71 -19.49 -6.38
CA ARG A 105 -1.85 -20.83 -6.98
C ARG A 105 -0.92 -21.80 -6.25
N TRP A 106 -1.47 -22.91 -5.77
CA TRP A 106 -0.67 -24.04 -5.28
C TRP A 106 -0.18 -24.87 -6.47
N ASP A 107 1.10 -25.21 -6.50
CA ASP A 107 1.66 -26.07 -7.55
C ASP A 107 1.99 -27.51 -7.09
N GLY A 108 1.72 -27.85 -5.83
CA GLY A 108 2.06 -29.15 -5.24
C GLY A 108 3.15 -29.06 -4.17
N GLU A 109 4.05 -28.07 -4.27
CA GLU A 109 5.18 -27.89 -3.35
C GLU A 109 5.12 -26.53 -2.64
N GLN A 110 4.72 -25.49 -3.36
CA GLN A 110 4.73 -24.12 -2.86
C GLN A 110 3.53 -23.31 -3.37
N VAL A 111 3.23 -22.24 -2.64
CA VAL A 111 2.27 -21.23 -3.09
C VAL A 111 2.99 -20.27 -4.03
N ARG A 112 2.54 -20.21 -5.29
CA ARG A 112 2.95 -19.19 -6.25
C ARG A 112 2.01 -17.99 -6.19
N LEU A 113 2.59 -16.82 -6.36
CA LEU A 113 1.91 -15.53 -6.35
C LEU A 113 2.06 -14.90 -7.74
N ALA A 114 0.97 -14.47 -8.33
CA ALA A 114 0.97 -13.64 -9.52
C ALA A 114 0.22 -12.34 -9.23
N LEU A 115 0.78 -11.22 -9.64
CA LEU A 115 0.06 -9.95 -9.60
C LEU A 115 -0.99 -9.96 -10.71
N ALA A 116 -2.24 -9.77 -10.34
CA ALA A 116 -3.32 -9.57 -11.29
C ALA A 116 -3.74 -8.11 -11.25
N SER A 117 -3.52 -7.43 -12.37
CA SER A 117 -4.15 -6.13 -12.64
C SER A 117 -5.64 -6.37 -12.85
N HIS A 118 -6.49 -5.49 -12.31
CA HIS A 118 -7.89 -5.44 -12.72
C HIS A 118 -7.91 -5.11 -14.22
N MET A 119 -8.33 -6.06 -15.07
CA MET A 119 -8.75 -5.70 -16.43
C MET A 119 -10.11 -5.00 -16.31
N PRO A 120 -10.33 -3.88 -17.01
CA PRO A 120 -11.66 -3.29 -17.05
C PRO A 120 -12.63 -4.37 -17.55
N SER A 121 -13.77 -4.49 -16.88
CA SER A 121 -14.85 -5.36 -17.34
C SER A 121 -15.10 -5.08 -18.81
N LEU A 122 -14.84 -6.07 -19.67
CA LEU A 122 -15.38 -6.08 -21.02
C LEU A 122 -16.90 -5.98 -20.85
N GLN A 123 -17.47 -4.80 -21.09
CA GLN A 123 -18.90 -4.65 -21.20
C GLN A 123 -19.34 -5.59 -22.32
N GLY A 124 -20.21 -6.52 -21.94
CA GLY A 124 -20.76 -7.54 -22.83
C GLY A 124 -21.50 -6.90 -24.01
N ARG A 125 -21.41 -7.64 -25.12
CA ARG A 125 -22.14 -7.49 -26.37
C ARG A 125 -23.63 -7.22 -26.19
#